data_AF-A0A6N2ZV14-F1
#
_entry.id   AF-A0A6N2ZV14-F1
#
_cell.length_a   1.000
_cell.length_b   1.000
_cell.length_c   1.000
_cell.angle_alpha   90.00
_cell.angle_beta   90.00
_cell.angle_gamma   90.00
#
_symmetry.space_group_name_H-M   'P 1'
#
loop_
_entity.id
_entity.type
_entity.pdbx_description
1 polymer ?
#
loop_
_entity_poly.entity_id
_entity_poly.type
_entity_poly.pdbx_seq_one_letter_code
_entity_poly.pdbx_strand_id
1 'polypeptide(L)'
;MWYLQATCSKILEKNRAERTIIGRLECFSSEVFDEKIAYTALGHLHRTQRVLRHENARYAGAPLPMLFVEKNNKEGVTEENIID
;
A
#
# COMPACT_ATOMS: atom_id res chain seq x y z
N MET A 1 4.98 -0.16 11.17
CA MET A 1 3.79 0.30 10.44
C MET A 1 4.18 1.53 9.64
N TRP A 2 3.94 1.56 8.33
CA TRP A 2 4.31 2.70 7.47
C TRP A 2 3.08 3.26 6.75
N TYR A 3 3.04 4.58 6.55
CA TYR A 3 1.93 5.27 5.87
C TYR A 3 2.49 6.20 4.78
N LEU A 4 3.05 5.61 3.73
CA LEU A 4 3.61 6.32 2.59
C LEU A 4 3.46 5.43 1.35
N GLN A 5 3.56 6.04 0.17
CA GLN A 5 3.58 5.33 -1.10
C GLN A 5 4.99 4.81 -1.43
N ALA A 6 5.10 3.51 -1.72
CA ALA A 6 6.29 2.85 -2.23
C ALA A 6 6.31 2.88 -3.77
N THR A 7 7.50 2.93 -4.37
CA THR A 7 7.69 2.76 -5.82
C THR A 7 7.04 1.47 -6.31
N CYS A 8 6.58 1.47 -7.57
CA CYS A 8 5.91 0.33 -8.22
C CYS A 8 4.56 -0.10 -7.59
N SER A 9 3.94 0.74 -6.76
CA SER A 9 2.57 0.53 -6.30
C SER A 9 1.56 0.98 -7.36
N LYS A 10 0.41 0.30 -7.46
CA LYS A 10 -0.69 0.73 -8.32
C LYS A 10 -1.49 1.82 -7.62
N ILE A 11 -1.48 3.01 -8.22
CA ILE A 11 -2.32 4.14 -7.81
C ILE A 11 -3.51 4.20 -8.77
N LEU A 12 -4.68 4.57 -8.28
CA LEU A 12 -5.79 4.89 -9.16
C LEU A 12 -5.58 6.31 -9.71
N GLU A 13 -5.39 6.46 -11.02
CA GLU A 13 -5.04 7.75 -11.63
C GLU A 13 -6.07 8.88 -11.34
N LYS A 14 -7.34 8.51 -11.19
CA LYS A 14 -8.45 9.40 -10.83
C LYS A 14 -8.60 9.64 -9.32
N ASN A 15 -7.81 8.95 -8.50
CA ASN A 15 -7.79 9.13 -7.05
C ASN A 15 -6.69 10.11 -6.66
N ARG A 16 -7.07 11.39 -6.48
CA ARG A 16 -6.13 12.42 -6.01
C ARG A 16 -5.90 12.36 -4.49
N ALA A 17 -6.76 11.67 -3.73
CA ALA A 17 -6.63 11.57 -2.27
C ALA A 17 -5.43 10.70 -1.85
N GLU A 18 -5.05 9.73 -2.69
CA GLU A 18 -3.88 8.88 -2.50
C GLU A 18 -2.55 9.53 -2.91
N ARG A 19 -2.56 10.74 -3.49
CA ARG A 19 -1.31 11.42 -3.89
C ARG A 19 -0.78 12.27 -2.75
N THR A 20 0.27 11.79 -2.09
CA THR A 20 1.05 12.59 -1.14
C THR A 20 2.25 13.22 -1.86
N ILE A 21 2.40 14.55 -1.75
CA ILE A 21 3.61 15.26 -2.16
C ILE A 21 4.17 15.96 -0.94
N ILE A 22 5.29 15.48 -0.39
CA ILE A 22 5.99 16.13 0.73
C ILE A 22 7.34 16.60 0.23
N GLY A 23 7.53 17.91 0.06
CA GLY A 23 8.85 18.48 -0.27
C GLY A 23 9.51 17.89 -1.52
N ARG A 24 8.73 17.56 -2.56
CA ARG A 24 9.11 16.86 -3.81
C ARG A 24 9.27 15.34 -3.72
N LEU A 25 9.05 14.74 -2.55
CA LEU A 25 8.98 13.30 -2.40
C LEU A 25 7.52 12.84 -2.62
N GLU A 26 7.30 12.09 -3.70
CA GLU A 26 6.00 11.50 -4.03
C GLU A 26 5.90 10.03 -3.61
N CYS A 27 7.04 9.33 -3.57
CA CYS A 27 7.13 7.93 -3.15
C CYS A 27 8.56 7.57 -2.68
N PHE A 28 8.70 6.49 -1.91
CA PHE A 28 9.98 5.96 -1.48
C PHE A 28 10.33 4.66 -2.22
N SER A 29 11.63 4.35 -2.35
CA SER A 29 12.07 3.10 -2.99
C SER A 29 11.60 1.88 -2.20
N SER A 30 11.02 0.89 -2.87
CA SER A 30 10.67 -0.40 -2.25
C SER A 30 11.90 -1.11 -1.66
N GLU A 31 13.11 -0.81 -2.15
CA GLU A 31 14.37 -1.39 -1.65
C GLU A 31 14.69 -1.02 -0.19
N VAL A 32 13.93 -0.10 0.43
CA VAL A 32 14.06 0.20 1.86
C VAL A 32 13.57 -0.93 2.77
N PHE A 33 12.77 -1.86 2.23
CA PHE A 33 12.26 -3.00 2.99
C PHE A 33 13.34 -4.08 3.12
N ASP A 34 13.84 -4.29 4.33
CA ASP A 34 14.78 -5.36 4.65
C ASP A 34 14.10 -6.75 4.52
N GLU A 35 14.77 -7.68 3.85
CA GLU A 35 14.30 -9.06 3.65
C GLU A 35 14.16 -9.84 4.97
N LYS A 36 14.84 -9.42 6.03
CA LYS A 36 14.75 -10.03 7.38
C LYS A 36 13.47 -9.67 8.13
N ILE A 37 12.71 -8.69 7.63
CA ILE A 37 11.44 -8.32 8.26
C ILE A 37 10.40 -9.38 7.89
N ALA A 38 9.85 -10.07 8.88
CA ALA A 38 8.85 -11.11 8.64
C ALA A 38 7.60 -10.56 7.91
N TYR A 39 7.14 -9.36 8.27
CA TYR A 39 6.04 -8.69 7.58
C TYR A 39 6.06 -7.17 7.76
N THR A 40 5.76 -6.45 6.69
CA THR A 40 5.61 -4.99 6.68
C THR A 40 4.18 -4.60 6.28
N ALA A 41 3.44 -4.10 7.27
CA ALA A 41 2.13 -3.50 7.06
C ALA A 41 2.24 -2.04 6.58
N LEU A 42 1.65 -1.77 5.41
CA LEU A 42 1.55 -0.46 4.77
C LEU A 42 0.11 0.05 4.77
N GLY A 43 -0.05 1.35 4.97
CA GLY A 43 -1.29 2.10 4.73
C GLY A 43 -1.10 3.14 3.62
N HIS A 44 -2.03 4.08 3.50
CA HIS A 44 -2.07 5.19 2.52
C HIS A 44 -2.82 4.89 1.23
N LEU A 45 -2.59 3.74 0.60
CA LEU A 45 -3.36 3.34 -0.58
C LEU A 45 -4.64 2.62 -0.15
N HIS A 46 -5.78 2.98 -0.76
CA HIS A 46 -7.09 2.38 -0.49
C HIS A 46 -7.28 1.05 -1.21
N ARG A 47 -6.42 0.73 -2.17
CA ARG A 47 -6.40 -0.56 -2.85
C ARG A 47 -5.46 -1.54 -2.15
N THR A 48 -5.99 -2.69 -1.75
CA THR A 48 -5.20 -3.83 -1.26
C THR A 48 -4.24 -4.33 -2.34
N GLN A 49 -2.94 -4.37 -2.02
CA GLN A 49 -1.90 -4.81 -2.95
C GLN A 49 -0.57 -5.11 -2.25
N ARG A 50 0.23 -5.97 -2.87
CA ARG A 50 1.63 -6.20 -2.47
C ARG A 50 2.52 -5.12 -3.06
N VAL A 51 3.61 -4.80 -2.37
CA VAL A 51 4.71 -4.04 -2.98
C VAL A 51 5.45 -4.96 -3.96
N LEU A 52 5.78 -4.45 -5.13
CA LEU A 52 6.51 -5.22 -6.13
C LEU A 52 7.85 -5.70 -5.55
N ARG A 53 8.20 -6.98 -5.77
CA ARG A 53 9.42 -7.66 -5.27
C ARG A 53 9.52 -7.88 -3.76
N HIS A 54 8.53 -7.49 -2.96
CA HIS A 54 8.50 -7.73 -1.51
C HIS A 54 7.20 -8.41 -1.10
N GLU A 55 7.20 -9.74 -1.04
CA GLU A 55 5.98 -10.51 -0.71
C GLU A 55 5.49 -10.30 0.73
N ASN A 56 6.45 -9.97 1.60
CA ASN A 56 6.28 -9.62 3.00
C ASN A 56 5.79 -8.17 3.20
N ALA A 57 5.67 -7.32 2.17
CA ALA A 57 5.22 -5.94 2.31
C ALA A 57 3.90 -5.70 1.56
N ARG A 58 2.86 -5.25 2.28
CA ARG A 58 1.51 -5.10 1.70
C ARG A 58 0.76 -3.87 2.19
N TYR A 59 0.04 -3.24 1.28
CA TYR A 59 -1.03 -2.31 1.60
C TYR A 59 -2.30 -3.06 1.92
N ALA A 60 -2.86 -2.83 3.12
CA ALA A 60 -4.12 -3.43 3.53
C ALA A 60 -5.31 -2.94 2.67
N GLY A 61 -5.23 -1.71 2.15
CA GLY A 61 -6.36 -1.04 1.50
C GLY A 61 -7.33 -0.43 2.50
N ALA A 62 -8.39 0.20 1.98
CA ALA A 62 -9.50 0.68 2.79
C ALA A 62 -10.55 -0.44 2.94
N PRO A 63 -11.20 -0.57 4.12
CA PRO A 63 -12.23 -1.58 4.34
C PRO A 63 -13.55 -1.26 3.62
N LEU A 64 -13.70 -0.04 3.12
CA LEU A 64 -14.85 0.45 2.36
C LEU A 64 -14.33 1.42 1.27
N PRO A 65 -15.04 1.56 0.13
CA PRO A 65 -14.69 2.57 -0.86
C PRO A 65 -14.82 3.98 -0.27
N MET A 66 -13.74 4.74 -0.30
CA MET A 66 -13.65 6.12 0.18
C MET A 66 -14.03 7.13 -0.92
N LEU A 67 -13.95 6.72 -2.19
CA LEU A 67 -14.31 7.53 -3.35
C LEU A 67 -15.11 6.73 -4.38
N PHE A 68 -15.94 7.40 -5.19
CA PHE A 68 -16.73 6.75 -6.24
C PHE A 68 -15.92 5.98 -7.27
N VAL A 69 -14.67 6.40 -7.52
CA VAL A 69 -13.76 5.70 -8.43
C VAL A 69 -13.31 4.35 -7.88
N GLU A 70 -13.43 4.13 -6.57
CA GLU A 70 -13.05 2.91 -5.86
C GLU A 70 -14.19 1.89 -5.78
N LYS A 71 -15.38 2.17 -6.34
CA LYS A 71 -16.59 1.32 -6.21
C LYS A 71 -16.43 -0.15 -6.62
N ASN A 72 -15.39 -0.48 -7.38
CA ASN A 72 -15.10 -1.82 -7.89
C ASN A 72 -13.79 -2.38 -7.28
N ASN A 73 -13.23 -1.71 -6.27
CA ASN A 73 -12.12 -2.26 -5.52
C ASN A 73 -12.62 -3.51 -4.79
N LYS A 74 -11.68 -4.39 -4.45
CA LYS A 74 -11.97 -5.50 -3.53
C LYS A 74 -11.63 -4.98 -2.14
N GLU A 75 -12.65 -4.71 -1.35
CA GLU A 75 -12.47 -4.34 0.05
C GLU A 75 -12.39 -5.57 0.94
N GLY A 76 -11.68 -5.44 2.06
CA GLY A 76 -11.55 -6.51 3.02
C GLY A 76 -10.47 -6.23 4.04
N VAL A 77 -10.27 -7.22 4.92
CA VAL A 77 -9.17 -7.25 5.88
C VAL A 77 -8.14 -8.28 5.43
N THR A 78 -6.87 -7.98 5.63
CA THR A 78 -5.78 -8.92 5.34
C THR A 78 -5.39 -9.63 6.63
N GLU A 79 -5.53 -10.95 6.63
CA GLU A 79 -4.99 -11.82 7.68
C GLU A 79 -3.68 -12.43 7.18
N GLU A 80 -2.60 -12.28 7.94
CA GLU A 80 -1.30 -12.88 7.63
C GLU A 80 -0.87 -13.75 8.80
N ASN A 81 -0.67 -15.04 8.51
CA ASN A 81 -0.12 -15.99 9.45
C ASN A 81 1.40 -15.97 9.31
N ILE A 82 2.07 -15.25 10.21
CA ILE A 82 3.53 -15.17 10.25
C ILE A 82 4.03 -16.36 11.05
N ILE A 83 4.69 -17.29 10.35
CA ILE A 83 5.30 -18.48 10.92
C ILE A 83 6.82 -18.22 10.91
N ASP A 84 7.47 -18.35 12.07
CA ASP A 84 8.94 -18.26 12.20
C ASP A 84 9.65 -19.42 11.50
#